data_AF-A0A843SVB8-F1
#
_entry.id   AF-A0A843SVB8-F1
#
_cell.length_a   1.000
_cell.length_b   1.000
_cell.length_c   1.000
_cell.angle_alpha   90.00
_cell.angle_beta   90.00
_cell.angle_gamma   90.00
#
_symmetry.space_group_name_H-M   'P 1'
#
loop_
_entity.id
_entity.type
_entity.pdbx_description
1 polymer ?
#
loop_
_entity_poly.entity_id
_entity_poly.type
_entity_poly.pdbx_seq_one_letter_code
_entity_poly.pdbx_strand_id
1 'polypeptide(L)'
;MCRGSSTRALPLAAGIVVLGAMGALAAGGPRFYPDDPLSIDDDRILDASAVVPVEDANSYDFVVNTFTTPGELRDVRALNVNTLDEVPDSSWFASRIGRGAMSTADLVRGPDRLESISLDDWVVSGGKSTGVQPGFRMTDPVGHLYQIEFDPPANPEMATGAEHRDGVLPCVRLQHG
;
A
#
# COMPACT_ATOMS: atom_id res chain seq x y z
N MET A 1 -48.59 43.53 -59.66
CA MET A 1 -47.96 44.23 -58.53
C MET A 1 -47.33 43.22 -57.58
N CYS A 2 -46.07 43.46 -57.22
CA CYS A 2 -45.32 43.04 -56.03
C CYS A 2 -45.17 41.55 -55.59
N ARG A 3 -43.91 41.08 -55.73
CA ARG A 3 -43.00 40.39 -54.78
C ARG A 3 -43.36 39.03 -54.17
N GLY A 4 -42.33 38.16 -54.13
CA GLY A 4 -42.16 37.21 -53.03
C GLY A 4 -41.22 36.03 -53.33
N SER A 5 -39.90 36.25 -53.27
CA SER A 5 -38.93 35.15 -53.11
C SER A 5 -39.17 34.42 -51.78
N SER A 6 -39.01 33.10 -51.73
CA SER A 6 -38.35 32.51 -50.55
C SER A 6 -37.74 31.14 -50.85
N THR A 7 -36.51 31.05 -50.41
CA THR A 7 -35.47 30.06 -50.61
C THR A 7 -35.80 28.73 -49.93
N ARG A 8 -35.55 27.63 -50.65
CA ARG A 8 -35.43 26.28 -50.06
C ARG A 8 -34.16 26.24 -49.20
N ALA A 9 -34.27 26.20 -47.87
CA ALA A 9 -33.11 25.98 -47.01
C ALA A 9 -33.49 25.51 -45.58
N LEU A 10 -34.29 24.45 -45.42
CA LEU A 10 -34.43 23.78 -44.12
C LEU A 10 -34.61 22.27 -44.31
N PRO A 11 -33.52 21.53 -44.54
CA PRO A 11 -33.35 20.33 -43.71
C PRO A 11 -31.93 20.13 -43.17
N LEU A 12 -30.97 21.01 -43.51
CA LEU A 12 -29.57 20.83 -43.07
C LEU A 12 -29.35 21.14 -41.58
N ALA A 13 -30.12 22.07 -41.01
CA ALA A 13 -29.94 22.50 -39.63
C ALA A 13 -30.32 21.43 -38.60
N ALA A 14 -31.30 20.57 -38.90
CA ALA A 14 -31.74 19.52 -37.98
C ALA A 14 -30.74 18.35 -37.90
N GLY A 15 -30.06 18.01 -38.99
CA GLY A 15 -29.03 16.96 -39.00
C GLY A 15 -27.77 17.34 -38.21
N ILE A 16 -27.38 18.61 -38.23
CA ILE A 16 -26.19 19.11 -37.52
C ILE A 16 -26.40 19.12 -36.00
N VAL A 17 -27.61 19.39 -35.51
CA VAL A 17 -27.92 19.37 -34.07
C VAL A 17 -27.89 17.94 -33.51
N VAL A 18 -28.30 16.93 -34.29
CA VAL A 18 -28.25 15.52 -33.85
C VAL A 18 -26.81 14.97 -33.87
N LEU A 19 -25.97 15.37 -34.84
CA LEU A 19 -24.54 14.97 -34.83
C LEU A 19 -23.72 15.69 -33.74
N GLY A 20 -24.05 16.93 -33.39
CA GLY A 20 -23.39 17.65 -32.30
C GLY A 20 -23.69 17.05 -30.91
N ALA A 21 -24.88 16.47 -30.72
CA ALA A 21 -25.27 15.84 -29.46
C ALA A 21 -24.61 14.47 -29.23
N MET A 22 -24.19 13.76 -30.28
CA MET A 22 -23.50 12.47 -30.12
C MET A 22 -22.02 12.60 -29.69
N GLY A 23 -21.39 13.75 -29.93
CA GLY A 23 -20.00 14.00 -29.53
C GLY A 23 -19.81 14.26 -28.03
N ALA A 24 -20.88 14.57 -27.30
CA ALA A 24 -20.83 14.89 -25.86
C ALA A 24 -20.96 13.64 -24.96
N LEU A 25 -21.12 12.44 -25.53
CA LEU A 25 -21.21 11.19 -24.77
C LEU A 25 -19.86 10.49 -24.54
N ALA A 26 -18.74 11.10 -24.94
CA ALA A 26 -17.42 10.68 -24.48
C ALA A 26 -17.20 11.18 -23.04
N ALA A 27 -18.01 10.65 -22.11
CA ALA A 27 -17.75 10.69 -20.69
C ALA A 27 -16.35 10.13 -20.43
N GLY A 28 -15.56 10.81 -19.60
CA GLY A 28 -14.16 10.48 -19.33
C GLY A 28 -14.00 9.04 -18.86
N GLY A 29 -13.54 8.17 -19.75
CA GLY A 29 -13.06 6.84 -19.40
C GLY A 29 -11.78 6.90 -18.58
N PRO A 30 -11.38 5.79 -17.93
CA PRO A 30 -10.11 5.71 -17.23
C PRO A 30 -8.96 6.15 -18.14
N ARG A 31 -8.11 7.04 -17.63
CA ARG A 31 -6.93 7.52 -18.34
C ARG A 31 -5.82 6.50 -18.16
N PHE A 32 -5.48 5.80 -19.23
CA PHE A 32 -4.33 4.91 -19.27
C PHE A 32 -3.09 5.70 -19.71
N TYR A 33 -2.01 5.53 -18.97
CA TYR A 33 -0.69 6.03 -19.28
C TYR A 33 0.13 4.92 -19.98
N PRO A 34 1.23 5.28 -20.69
CA PRO A 34 2.05 4.29 -21.40
C PRO A 34 2.70 3.22 -20.51
N ASP A 35 2.82 3.49 -19.21
CA ASP A 35 3.39 2.64 -18.17
C ASP A 35 2.34 1.84 -17.39
N ASP A 36 1.07 1.94 -17.77
CA ASP A 36 0.00 1.13 -17.17
C ASP A 36 -0.02 -0.33 -17.68
N PRO A 37 -0.35 -1.31 -16.81
CA PRO A 37 -0.58 -1.14 -15.38
C PRO A 37 0.70 -1.09 -14.57
N LEU A 38 0.74 -0.20 -13.57
CA LEU A 38 1.78 -0.22 -12.56
C LEU A 38 1.71 -1.54 -11.78
N SER A 39 2.80 -2.31 -11.84
CA SER A 39 2.96 -3.57 -11.12
C SER A 39 3.70 -3.41 -9.79
N ILE A 40 4.36 -2.26 -9.59
CA ILE A 40 5.17 -1.93 -8.41
C ILE A 40 4.81 -0.50 -7.96
N ASP A 41 4.55 -0.33 -6.67
CA ASP A 41 4.43 0.94 -5.94
C ASP A 41 5.75 1.17 -5.18
N ASP A 42 6.58 2.09 -5.67
CA ASP A 42 7.88 2.40 -5.06
C ASP A 42 7.71 3.39 -3.89
N ASP A 43 7.25 2.83 -2.76
CA ASP A 43 7.01 3.52 -1.51
C ASP A 43 8.28 3.96 -0.76
N ARG A 44 9.46 3.61 -1.27
CA ARG A 44 10.77 3.97 -0.69
C ARG A 44 11.41 5.21 -1.30
N ILE A 45 10.82 5.79 -2.34
CA ILE A 45 11.34 7.01 -2.97
C ILE A 45 11.23 8.23 -2.04
N LEU A 46 10.25 8.23 -1.15
CA LEU A 46 10.02 9.34 -0.24
C LEU A 46 11.08 9.35 0.87
N ASP A 47 11.79 10.47 0.99
CA ASP A 47 12.76 10.68 2.06
C ASP A 47 12.04 10.91 3.40
N ALA A 48 12.09 9.90 4.26
CA ALA A 48 11.53 9.93 5.61
C ALA A 48 12.53 10.43 6.68
N SER A 49 13.73 10.89 6.30
CA SER A 49 14.79 11.28 7.26
C SER A 49 14.42 12.49 8.12
N ALA A 50 13.48 13.33 7.66
CA ALA A 50 13.01 14.51 8.38
C ALA A 50 11.76 14.25 9.24
N VAL A 51 11.28 13.01 9.33
CA VAL A 51 10.10 12.67 10.15
C VAL A 51 10.44 12.87 11.63
N VAL A 52 9.66 13.72 12.30
CA VAL A 52 9.76 13.93 13.74
C VAL A 52 8.79 12.99 14.48
N PRO A 53 9.17 12.44 15.63
CA PRO A 53 8.24 11.67 16.45
C PRO A 53 7.09 12.57 16.90
N VAL A 54 5.87 12.12 16.62
CA VAL A 54 4.64 12.71 17.14
C VAL A 54 4.13 11.76 18.21
N GLU A 55 3.97 12.24 19.43
CA GLU A 55 3.32 11.45 20.48
C GLU A 55 1.82 11.36 20.21
N ASP A 56 1.30 10.14 20.28
CA ASP A 56 -0.13 9.89 20.14
C ASP A 56 -0.90 10.62 21.25
N ALA A 57 -1.77 11.55 20.85
CA ALA A 57 -2.63 12.26 21.77
C ALA A 57 -3.87 11.40 22.09
N ASN A 58 -3.67 10.31 22.83
CA ASN A 58 -4.73 9.34 23.16
C ASN A 58 -6.02 9.99 23.68
N SER A 59 -5.91 11.08 24.45
CA SER A 59 -7.09 11.83 24.92
C SER A 59 -7.82 12.60 23.81
N TYR A 60 -7.07 13.18 22.86
CA TYR A 60 -7.64 13.86 21.71
C TYR A 60 -8.35 12.83 20.81
N ASP A 61 -7.65 11.75 20.46
CA ASP A 61 -8.21 10.68 19.63
C ASP A 61 -9.44 10.04 20.28
N PHE A 62 -9.41 9.81 21.59
CA PHE A 62 -10.58 9.31 22.33
C PHE A 62 -11.77 10.26 22.20
N VAL A 63 -11.57 11.56 22.43
CA VAL A 63 -12.66 12.56 22.33
C VAL A 63 -13.18 12.64 20.90
N VAL A 64 -12.30 12.74 19.91
CA VAL A 64 -12.68 12.87 18.50
C VAL A 64 -13.40 11.61 18.01
N ASN A 65 -12.87 10.41 18.27
CA ASN A 65 -13.50 9.16 17.83
C ASN A 65 -14.80 8.83 18.59
N THR A 66 -14.98 9.33 19.82
CA THR A 66 -16.22 9.12 20.60
C THR A 66 -17.34 10.07 20.17
N PHE A 67 -17.02 11.34 19.92
CA PHE A 67 -18.03 12.39 19.71
C PHE A 67 -18.15 12.88 18.27
N THR A 68 -17.24 12.46 17.39
CA THR A 68 -17.27 12.81 15.97
C THR A 68 -17.09 11.55 15.12
N THR A 69 -17.09 11.70 13.79
CA THR A 69 -16.92 10.59 12.85
C THR A 69 -15.83 10.98 11.85
N PRO A 70 -14.56 11.07 12.31
CA PRO A 70 -13.45 11.45 11.45
C PRO A 70 -13.22 10.37 10.39
N GLY A 71 -12.85 10.78 9.18
CA GLY A 71 -12.63 9.87 8.06
C GLY A 71 -13.51 10.19 6.85
N GLU A 72 -13.23 9.50 5.76
CA GLU A 72 -14.01 9.62 4.53
C GLU A 72 -15.28 8.77 4.65
N LEU A 73 -16.44 9.43 4.65
CA LEU A 73 -17.75 8.78 4.81
C LEU A 73 -18.43 8.44 3.49
N ARG A 74 -17.87 8.89 2.37
CA ARG A 74 -18.37 8.57 1.03
C ARG A 74 -17.82 7.23 0.59
N ASP A 75 -18.57 6.56 -0.28
CA ASP A 75 -18.07 5.39 -0.99
C ASP A 75 -16.97 5.82 -1.99
N VAL A 76 -15.73 5.81 -1.51
CA VAL A 76 -14.54 6.09 -2.31
C VAL A 76 -13.91 4.78 -2.78
N ARG A 77 -13.45 4.77 -4.03
CA ARG A 77 -12.64 3.67 -4.56
C ARG A 77 -11.31 3.62 -3.81
N ALA A 78 -10.77 2.41 -3.65
CA ALA A 78 -9.43 2.21 -3.12
C ALA A 78 -8.42 3.07 -3.88
N LEU A 79 -7.54 3.76 -3.14
CA LEU A 79 -6.58 4.70 -3.71
C LEU A 79 -5.26 4.03 -4.10
N ASN A 80 -4.89 2.92 -3.45
CA ASN A 80 -3.66 2.19 -3.74
C ASN A 80 -3.94 0.92 -4.58
N VAL A 81 -4.51 1.13 -5.78
CA VAL A 81 -4.73 0.09 -6.79
C VAL A 81 -4.27 0.59 -8.16
N ASN A 82 -3.80 -0.31 -9.02
CA ASN A 82 -3.43 0.00 -10.38
C ASN A 82 -4.67 0.15 -11.30
N THR A 83 -4.41 0.40 -12.58
CA THR A 83 -5.45 0.55 -13.61
C THR A 83 -6.26 -0.72 -13.90
N LEU A 84 -5.87 -1.87 -13.34
CA LEU A 84 -6.60 -3.13 -13.38
C LEU A 84 -7.34 -3.47 -12.07
N ASP A 85 -7.44 -2.53 -11.12
CA ASP A 85 -8.01 -2.76 -9.78
C ASP A 85 -7.20 -3.77 -8.93
N GLU A 86 -5.91 -3.94 -9.22
CA GLU A 86 -5.02 -4.82 -8.45
C GLU A 86 -4.11 -4.00 -7.52
N VAL A 87 -3.64 -4.62 -6.44
CA VAL A 87 -2.64 -4.04 -5.54
C VAL A 87 -1.24 -4.24 -6.15
N PRO A 88 -0.47 -3.18 -6.45
CA PRO A 88 0.92 -3.30 -6.88
C PRO A 88 1.82 -3.87 -5.78
N ASP A 89 2.97 -4.43 -6.15
CA ASP A 89 3.98 -4.84 -5.16
C ASP A 89 4.65 -3.62 -4.53
N SER A 90 4.98 -3.68 -3.24
CA SER A 90 5.56 -2.58 -2.46
C SER A 90 6.58 -3.08 -1.42
N SER A 91 7.05 -2.20 -0.53
CA SER A 91 7.86 -2.62 0.63
C SER A 91 7.13 -3.53 1.61
N TRP A 92 5.80 -3.51 1.63
CA TRP A 92 4.98 -4.20 2.63
C TRP A 92 4.03 -5.25 2.03
N PHE A 93 3.91 -5.31 0.70
CA PHE A 93 3.08 -6.29 0.01
C PHE A 93 3.77 -6.84 -1.24
N ALA A 94 3.63 -8.13 -1.49
CA ALA A 94 4.06 -8.75 -2.74
C ALA A 94 2.99 -9.74 -3.20
N SER A 95 2.44 -9.53 -4.40
CA SER A 95 1.47 -10.44 -4.99
C SER A 95 2.15 -11.69 -5.52
N ARG A 96 1.94 -12.81 -4.82
CA ARG A 96 2.60 -14.10 -5.12
C ARG A 96 1.67 -15.09 -5.82
N ILE A 97 0.39 -15.09 -5.48
CA ILE A 97 -0.60 -16.04 -6.01
C ILE A 97 -1.30 -15.41 -7.21
N GLY A 98 -1.43 -16.16 -8.31
CA GLY A 98 -2.17 -15.73 -9.51
C GLY A 98 -1.33 -15.07 -10.60
N ARG A 99 -0.08 -14.64 -10.33
CA ARG A 99 0.84 -14.11 -11.36
C ARG A 99 1.58 -15.17 -12.17
N GLY A 100 1.67 -16.40 -11.66
CA GLY A 100 2.37 -17.49 -12.31
C GLY A 100 2.26 -18.80 -11.53
N ALA A 101 2.79 -19.87 -12.10
CA ALA A 101 2.93 -21.13 -11.38
C ALA A 101 3.97 -20.98 -10.27
N MET A 102 3.59 -21.36 -9.05
CA MET A 102 4.46 -21.32 -7.88
C MET A 102 4.94 -22.74 -7.56
N SER A 103 6.24 -22.92 -7.36
CA SER A 103 6.76 -24.23 -6.94
C SER A 103 6.37 -24.53 -5.49
N THR A 104 6.40 -25.81 -5.11
CA THR A 104 6.23 -26.20 -3.71
C THR A 104 7.30 -25.59 -2.81
N ALA A 105 8.52 -25.44 -3.30
CA ALA A 105 9.61 -24.78 -2.57
C ALA A 105 9.32 -23.29 -2.34
N ASP A 106 8.77 -22.59 -3.32
CA ASP A 106 8.38 -21.18 -3.17
C ASP A 106 7.22 -21.02 -2.19
N LEU A 107 6.22 -21.91 -2.25
CA LEU A 107 5.12 -21.92 -1.29
C LEU A 107 5.62 -22.10 0.14
N VAL A 108 6.51 -23.08 0.37
CA VAL A 108 7.08 -23.39 1.68
C VAL A 108 7.95 -22.25 2.20
N ARG A 109 8.76 -21.61 1.35
CA ARG A 109 9.57 -20.44 1.73
C ARG A 109 8.73 -19.28 2.24
N GLY A 110 7.47 -19.17 1.80
CA GLY A 110 6.64 -18.05 2.19
C GLY A 110 7.17 -16.72 1.62
N PRO A 111 6.87 -15.58 2.27
CA PRO A 111 7.31 -14.25 1.82
C PRO A 111 8.81 -14.01 2.05
N ASP A 112 9.50 -14.91 2.74
CA ASP A 112 10.88 -14.72 3.17
C ASP A 112 11.83 -14.56 1.99
N ARG A 113 12.60 -13.47 2.00
CA ARG A 113 13.61 -13.14 0.97
C ARG A 113 15.02 -13.54 1.41
N LEU A 114 15.22 -13.84 2.68
CA LEU A 114 16.48 -14.24 3.29
C LEU A 114 16.36 -15.66 3.82
N GLU A 115 17.34 -16.51 3.54
CA GLU A 115 17.38 -17.89 4.07
C GLU A 115 17.74 -17.90 5.56
N SER A 116 18.63 -16.99 5.96
CA SER A 116 18.98 -16.71 7.35
C SER A 116 19.57 -15.31 7.45
N ILE A 117 19.64 -14.79 8.67
CA ILE A 117 20.33 -13.54 8.99
C ILE A 117 21.30 -13.82 10.12
N SER A 118 22.52 -13.33 9.95
CA SER A 118 23.52 -13.31 11.01
C SER A 118 23.36 -12.04 11.83
N LEU A 119 23.48 -12.18 13.15
CA LEU A 119 23.52 -11.07 14.10
C LEU A 119 24.95 -10.74 14.54
N ASP A 120 25.96 -11.25 13.82
CA ASP A 120 27.36 -10.96 14.13
C ASP A 120 27.60 -9.46 14.09
N ASP A 121 28.27 -8.94 15.12
CA ASP A 121 28.61 -7.53 15.30
C ASP A 121 27.40 -6.57 15.46
N TRP A 122 26.18 -7.08 15.64
CA TRP A 122 25.02 -6.25 15.99
C TRP A 122 25.10 -5.79 17.44
N VAL A 123 24.74 -4.54 17.70
CA VAL A 123 24.79 -3.93 19.04
C VAL A 123 23.38 -3.71 19.56
N VAL A 124 23.08 -4.15 20.79
CA VAL A 124 21.84 -3.79 21.48
C VAL A 124 21.87 -2.29 21.79
N SER A 125 21.06 -1.51 21.08
CA SER A 125 21.04 -0.05 21.14
C SER A 125 19.96 0.52 22.04
N GLY A 126 18.99 -0.31 22.49
CA GLY A 126 18.00 0.10 23.49
C GLY A 126 16.98 -0.97 23.84
N GLY A 127 16.23 -0.76 24.92
CA GLY A 127 15.07 -1.60 25.28
C GLY A 127 13.81 -1.19 24.52
N LYS A 128 12.90 -2.15 24.30
CA LYS A 128 11.54 -1.84 23.83
C LYS A 128 10.72 -1.29 24.99
N SER A 129 10.36 -0.01 24.94
CA SER A 129 9.69 0.69 26.04
C SER A 129 8.15 0.67 25.96
N THR A 130 7.57 0.20 24.86
CA THR A 130 6.12 0.19 24.58
C THR A 130 5.69 -1.10 23.89
N GLY A 131 4.43 -1.50 24.08
CA GLY A 131 3.88 -2.77 23.58
C GLY A 131 3.99 -3.92 24.58
N VAL A 132 3.35 -5.05 24.27
CA VAL A 132 3.24 -6.23 25.17
C VAL A 132 4.35 -7.26 24.89
N GLN A 133 4.77 -7.39 23.63
CA GLN A 133 5.79 -8.38 23.26
C GLN A 133 7.18 -7.95 23.74
N PRO A 134 7.92 -8.84 24.43
CA PRO A 134 9.28 -8.55 24.88
C PRO A 134 10.23 -8.40 23.69
N GLY A 135 11.14 -7.44 23.78
CA GLY A 135 12.09 -7.16 22.70
C GLY A 135 13.11 -6.09 23.04
N PHE A 136 14.03 -5.88 22.11
CA PHE A 136 15.04 -4.84 22.19
C PHE A 136 15.33 -4.28 20.79
N ARG A 137 15.92 -3.08 20.76
CA ARG A 137 16.42 -2.49 19.52
C ARG A 137 17.88 -2.88 19.33
N MET A 138 18.25 -3.23 18.12
CA MET A 138 19.61 -3.54 17.73
C MET A 138 20.03 -2.68 16.54
N THR A 139 21.31 -2.36 16.47
CA THR A 139 21.92 -1.67 15.33
C THR A 139 22.88 -2.61 14.63
N ASP A 140 22.74 -2.76 13.31
CA ASP A 140 23.63 -3.59 12.49
C ASP A 140 25.00 -2.89 12.26
N PRO A 141 26.00 -3.60 11.69
CA PRO A 141 27.33 -3.03 11.46
C PRO A 141 27.37 -1.86 10.48
N VAL A 142 26.32 -1.66 9.68
CA VAL A 142 26.21 -0.54 8.73
C VAL A 142 25.34 0.61 9.25
N GLY A 143 24.82 0.49 10.48
CA GLY A 143 24.11 1.53 11.21
C GLY A 143 22.59 1.50 11.11
N HIS A 144 21.99 0.47 10.50
CA HIS A 144 20.53 0.34 10.48
C HIS A 144 19.98 -0.11 11.82
N LEU A 145 18.87 0.49 12.24
CA LEU A 145 18.20 0.19 13.50
C LEU A 145 17.04 -0.79 13.26
N TYR A 146 17.05 -1.90 14.00
CA TYR A 146 16.03 -2.94 13.97
C TYR A 146 15.38 -3.08 15.35
N GLN A 147 14.12 -3.49 15.36
CA GLN A 147 13.42 -3.90 16.56
C GLN A 147 13.26 -5.41 16.52
N ILE A 148 13.85 -6.10 17.50
CA ILE A 148 13.81 -7.55 17.63
C ILE A 148 12.80 -7.90 18.71
N GLU A 149 11.81 -8.71 18.34
CA GLU A 149 10.73 -9.17 19.21
C GLU A 149 10.80 -10.68 19.34
N PHE A 150 10.52 -11.19 20.53
CA PHE A 150 10.54 -12.62 20.80
C PHE A 150 9.15 -13.11 21.14
N ASP A 151 8.78 -14.20 20.49
CA ASP A 151 7.61 -14.97 20.88
C ASP A 151 7.78 -15.52 22.31
N PRO A 152 6.73 -15.51 23.13
CA PRO A 152 6.78 -16.16 24.42
C PRO A 152 6.94 -17.68 24.25
N PRO A 153 7.68 -18.37 25.14
CA PRO A 153 7.94 -19.82 25.00
C PRO A 153 6.68 -20.69 24.89
N ALA A 154 5.54 -20.23 25.45
CA ALA A 154 4.27 -20.93 25.40
C ALA A 154 3.58 -20.88 24.03
N ASN A 155 3.98 -19.95 23.16
CA ASN A 155 3.34 -19.68 21.88
C ASN A 155 4.42 -19.34 20.84
N PRO A 156 5.25 -20.31 20.43
CA PRO A 156 6.18 -20.11 19.32
C PRO A 156 5.40 -19.79 18.04
N GLU A 157 5.97 -18.94 17.20
CA GLU A 157 5.35 -18.47 15.94
C GLU A 157 4.05 -17.70 16.19
N MET A 158 3.92 -17.03 17.34
CA MET A 158 2.79 -16.13 17.62
C MET A 158 2.83 -14.93 16.68
N ALA A 159 4.04 -14.47 16.33
CA ALA A 159 4.24 -13.41 15.40
C ALA A 159 3.57 -13.71 14.03
N THR A 160 2.62 -12.86 13.66
CA THR A 160 1.95 -12.79 12.37
C THR A 160 2.78 -12.03 11.33
N GLY A 161 2.53 -12.28 10.05
CA GLY A 161 3.21 -11.57 8.96
C GLY A 161 3.04 -10.03 8.97
N ALA A 162 2.10 -9.48 9.74
CA ALA A 162 1.91 -8.04 9.86
C ALA A 162 2.93 -7.34 10.76
N GLU A 163 3.54 -8.05 11.73
CA GLU A 163 4.69 -7.54 12.48
C GLU A 163 6.02 -7.77 11.75
N HIS A 164 5.98 -8.59 10.70
CA HIS A 164 7.13 -8.93 9.87
C HIS A 164 7.39 -7.84 8.82
N ARG A 165 8.02 -6.73 9.24
CA ARG A 165 8.52 -5.69 8.30
C ARG A 165 9.96 -5.98 7.91
N ASP A 166 10.28 -5.78 6.63
CA ASP A 166 11.58 -6.04 6.00
C ASP A 166 12.75 -5.77 6.97
N GLY A 167 13.40 -6.85 7.43
CA GLY A 167 14.60 -6.78 8.27
C GLY A 167 14.68 -7.64 9.54
N VAL A 168 13.94 -8.75 9.74
CA VAL A 168 14.11 -9.58 10.96
C VAL A 168 14.13 -11.09 10.73
N LEU A 169 15.18 -11.67 11.33
CA LEU A 169 15.43 -13.03 11.84
C LEU A 169 14.35 -14.10 11.67
N PRO A 170 14.67 -15.24 11.01
CA PRO A 170 13.95 -16.48 11.31
C PRO A 170 14.16 -16.82 12.78
N CYS A 171 13.13 -17.37 13.40
CA CYS A 171 13.08 -17.94 14.75
C CYS A 171 14.47 -18.36 15.29
N VAL A 172 15.12 -17.47 16.05
CA VAL A 172 16.36 -17.82 16.77
C VAL A 172 15.95 -18.70 17.94
N ARG A 173 15.97 -20.02 17.72
CA ARG A 173 15.88 -21.00 18.80
C ARG A 173 17.14 -20.85 19.65
N LEU A 174 17.07 -20.02 20.69
CA LEU A 174 18.05 -20.02 21.77
C LEU A 174 17.94 -21.37 22.48
N GLN A 175 18.80 -22.32 22.07
CA GLN A 175 19.02 -23.53 22.82
C GLN A 175 19.68 -23.13 24.14
N HIS A 176 18.90 -23.12 25.22
CA HIS A 176 19.46 -23.13 26.56
C HIS A 176 20.17 -24.48 26.77
N GLY A 177 21.48 -24.43 26.97
CA GLY A 177 22.24 -25.51 27.60
C GLY A 177 22.04 -25.53 29.11
#